data_AF-A0AAU7QVD6-F1
#
_entry.id   AF-A0AAU7QVD6-F1
#
_cell.length_a   1.000
_cell.length_b   1.000
_cell.length_c   1.000
_cell.angle_alpha   90.00
_cell.angle_beta   90.00
_cell.angle_gamma   90.00
#
_symmetry.space_group_name_H-M   'P 1'
#
loop_
_entity.id
_entity.type
_entity.pdbx_description
1 polymer ?
#
loop_
_entity_poly.entity_id
_entity_poly.type
_entity_poly.pdbx_seq_one_letter_code
_entity_poly.pdbx_strand_id
1 'polypeptide(L)'
;MFATSEALGRVVRVEPTGGDVAVTLAPVELTDVVRDGHFTIDQTLDLESQAFSQLPDLLGEVVDGAEATPVLPDARKATGMGTNAIGAGDFRFAVPPIPLRPARGPGPEAAKSAQRKIGDWDVTAYKDSAKLGLTAEHSTAAQAGPGGLKVDFDIQLRVRNLRVHGDIRVTNGIIPNPSFRIDGVEGLAVTIAAGAQGGLSDNKKAKIEFPIEVKQPIIIGGFPATLKQTFKFLVETAFTAKNGNLSATGQWGLAGPIGYAGSSVLTPTFSVQKSIMQSLRGVSIGVEAIVLAVEFRFGLMIGLPVAGAGPFVGIVASVGLTNGSAAGRVGLPLAGPAVKCRGSTLVATVRAGEGINMSEPLAKAIKEVLKVDIPKEADFLKKDIVNRTVVEPDVPLCRG
;
A
#
# COMPACT_ATOMS: atom_id res chain seq x y z
N MET A 1 27.32 -9.29 -3.91
CA MET A 1 27.82 -9.48 -2.54
C MET A 1 26.67 -9.94 -1.67
N PHE A 2 26.86 -11.05 -0.95
CA PHE A 2 25.98 -11.44 0.16
C PHE A 2 26.47 -10.71 1.41
N ALA A 3 25.73 -9.68 1.84
CA ALA A 3 26.08 -8.94 3.04
C ALA A 3 25.56 -9.64 4.30
N THR A 4 24.37 -10.25 4.22
CA THR A 4 23.78 -11.05 5.30
C THR A 4 22.94 -12.20 4.72
N SER A 5 22.35 -13.02 5.59
CA SER A 5 21.30 -13.99 5.24
C SER A 5 19.98 -13.34 4.79
N GLU A 6 19.92 -12.02 4.67
CA GLU A 6 18.74 -11.25 4.24
C GLU A 6 19.07 -10.15 3.22
N ALA A 7 20.36 -9.93 2.93
CA ALA A 7 20.82 -8.83 2.10
C ALA A 7 21.81 -9.32 1.02
N LEU A 8 21.38 -9.19 -0.23
CA LEU A 8 22.17 -9.43 -1.44
C LEU A 8 22.12 -8.17 -2.32
N GLY A 9 23.24 -7.81 -2.93
CA GLY A 9 23.25 -6.71 -3.88
C GLY A 9 24.56 -6.57 -4.64
N ARG A 10 24.55 -5.71 -5.66
CA ARG A 10 25.74 -5.32 -6.43
C ARG A 10 26.49 -4.24 -5.66
N VAL A 11 27.79 -4.42 -5.45
CA VAL A 11 28.63 -3.41 -4.80
C VAL A 11 28.79 -2.23 -5.74
N VAL A 12 28.36 -1.05 -5.32
CA VAL A 12 28.47 0.19 -6.12
C VAL A 12 29.45 1.20 -5.52
N ARG A 13 29.70 1.11 -4.21
CA ARG A 13 30.69 1.95 -3.52
C ARG A 13 31.23 1.21 -2.30
N VAL A 14 32.51 1.41 -2.03
CA VAL A 14 33.19 0.91 -0.82
C VAL A 14 34.00 2.08 -0.26
N GLU A 15 33.83 2.38 1.03
CA GLU A 15 34.57 3.46 1.66
C GLU A 15 34.94 3.12 3.11
N PRO A 16 36.15 3.49 3.56
CA PRO A 16 36.51 3.37 4.97
C PRO A 16 35.69 4.36 5.80
N THR A 17 35.13 3.90 6.93
CA THR A 17 34.37 4.73 7.87
C THR A 17 34.85 4.42 9.29
N GLY A 18 35.74 5.29 9.80
CA GLY A 18 36.42 5.03 11.08
C GLY A 18 37.30 3.78 11.01
N GLY A 19 37.08 2.82 11.91
CA GLY A 19 37.75 1.51 11.90
C GLY A 19 37.05 0.45 11.03
N ASP A 20 35.93 0.79 10.40
CA ASP A 20 35.09 -0.13 9.62
C ASP A 20 35.13 0.19 8.12
N VAL A 21 34.55 -0.71 7.32
CA VAL A 21 34.32 -0.52 5.88
C VAL A 21 32.83 -0.40 5.62
N ALA A 22 32.39 0.73 5.08
CA ALA A 22 31.05 0.94 4.59
C ALA A 22 30.94 0.46 3.14
N VAL A 23 29.98 -0.40 2.86
CA VAL A 23 29.68 -0.91 1.51
C VAL A 23 28.28 -0.47 1.10
N THR A 24 28.17 0.23 -0.03
CA THR A 24 26.88 0.56 -0.64
C THR A 24 26.50 -0.53 -1.64
N LEU A 25 25.29 -1.08 -1.48
CA LEU A 25 24.74 -2.10 -2.35
C LEU A 25 23.59 -1.53 -3.18
N ALA A 26 23.58 -1.82 -4.47
CA ALA A 26 22.43 -1.63 -5.34
C ALA A 26 21.60 -2.92 -5.41
N PRO A 27 20.27 -2.82 -5.64
CA PRO A 27 19.42 -3.97 -5.91
C PRO A 27 19.92 -4.81 -7.09
N VAL A 28 19.59 -6.10 -7.07
CA VAL A 28 19.90 -7.07 -8.12
C VAL A 28 18.66 -7.89 -8.42
N GLU A 29 18.54 -8.35 -9.66
CA GLU A 29 17.51 -9.28 -10.10
C GLU A 29 17.96 -10.74 -9.88
N LEU A 30 17.02 -11.69 -9.96
CA LEU A 30 17.36 -13.11 -9.86
C LEU A 30 18.34 -13.54 -10.97
N THR A 31 18.13 -13.03 -12.19
CA THR A 31 18.93 -13.32 -13.38
C THR A 31 20.34 -12.72 -13.33
N ASP A 32 20.56 -11.68 -12.51
CA ASP A 32 21.89 -11.13 -12.24
C ASP A 32 22.76 -12.11 -11.42
N VAL A 33 22.13 -13.00 -10.66
CA VAL A 33 22.78 -13.90 -9.71
C VAL A 33 22.78 -15.34 -10.23
N VAL A 34 21.73 -15.74 -10.94
CA VAL A 34 21.50 -17.09 -11.41
C VAL A 34 21.33 -17.07 -12.93
N ARG A 35 22.27 -17.68 -13.64
CA ARG A 35 22.19 -17.83 -15.10
C ARG A 35 21.30 -19.00 -15.52
N ASP A 36 21.39 -20.11 -14.79
CA ASP A 36 20.62 -21.32 -15.04
C ASP A 36 20.20 -21.93 -13.69
N GLY A 37 18.91 -22.23 -13.53
CA GLY A 37 18.39 -22.75 -12.27
C GLY A 37 16.90 -23.06 -12.33
N HIS A 38 16.44 -23.91 -11.41
CA HIS A 38 15.02 -24.20 -11.23
C HIS A 38 14.67 -24.05 -9.76
N PHE A 39 13.75 -23.14 -9.49
CA PHE A 39 13.30 -22.79 -8.16
C PHE A 39 11.84 -23.18 -8.02
N THR A 40 11.57 -24.09 -7.11
CA THR A 40 10.21 -24.47 -6.72
C THR A 40 9.96 -24.03 -5.29
N ILE A 41 8.78 -23.47 -5.08
CA ILE A 41 8.34 -22.95 -3.79
C ILE A 41 6.97 -23.52 -3.56
N ASP A 42 6.82 -24.17 -2.42
CA ASP A 42 5.55 -24.69 -1.97
C ASP A 42 5.51 -24.61 -0.43
N GLN A 43 4.97 -23.50 0.08
CA GLN A 43 5.08 -23.18 1.50
C GLN A 43 3.78 -22.62 2.07
N THR A 44 3.33 -23.21 3.17
CA THR A 44 2.27 -22.64 4.01
C THR A 44 2.78 -21.41 4.75
N LEU A 45 1.99 -20.34 4.72
CA LEU A 45 2.25 -19.10 5.42
C LEU A 45 1.52 -19.12 6.76
N ASP A 46 2.30 -19.24 7.82
CA ASP A 46 1.79 -19.00 9.17
C ASP A 46 1.88 -17.51 9.47
N LEU A 47 0.75 -16.80 9.34
CA LEU A 47 0.68 -15.36 9.59
C LEU A 47 1.11 -14.99 11.02
N GLU A 48 0.86 -15.84 12.02
CA GLU A 48 1.21 -15.54 13.41
C GLU A 48 2.72 -15.64 13.66
N SER A 49 3.44 -16.47 12.89
CA SER A 49 4.90 -16.59 12.99
C SER A 49 5.68 -15.42 12.38
N GLN A 50 5.06 -14.64 11.50
CA GLN A 50 5.80 -13.63 10.73
C GLN A 50 6.09 -12.39 11.57
N ALA A 51 7.17 -11.66 11.32
CA ALA A 51 7.45 -10.44 12.09
C ALA A 51 7.00 -9.18 11.32
N PHE A 52 6.46 -8.19 12.05
CA PHE A 52 6.35 -6.83 11.53
C PHE A 52 7.75 -6.20 11.51
N SER A 53 8.24 -5.82 10.33
CA SER A 53 9.50 -5.09 10.18
C SER A 53 9.25 -3.59 10.29
N GLN A 54 10.05 -2.91 11.10
CA GLN A 54 10.15 -1.45 11.00
C GLN A 54 10.89 -1.13 9.70
N LEU A 55 10.26 -0.40 8.80
CA LEU A 55 10.98 0.22 7.69
C LEU A 55 11.59 1.54 8.14
N PRO A 56 12.69 1.99 7.49
CA PRO A 56 13.27 3.30 7.78
C PRO A 56 12.25 4.41 7.60
N ASP A 57 12.29 5.47 8.43
CA ASP A 57 11.38 6.62 8.43
C ASP A 57 11.35 7.46 7.13
N LEU A 58 12.01 7.00 6.07
CA LEU A 58 12.01 7.63 4.74
C LEU A 58 10.69 7.41 3.97
N LEU A 59 9.68 6.81 4.61
CA LEU A 59 8.41 6.39 4.03
C LEU A 59 7.31 7.28 4.59
N GLY A 60 7.02 8.37 3.88
CA GLY A 60 6.08 9.41 4.32
C GLY A 60 4.77 9.46 3.52
N GLU A 61 3.82 10.22 4.04
CA GLU A 61 2.60 10.64 3.35
C GLU A 61 2.94 11.42 2.07
N VAL A 62 2.36 11.03 0.93
CA VAL A 62 2.45 11.80 -0.31
C VAL A 62 1.11 12.51 -0.47
N VAL A 63 1.02 13.75 0.03
CA VAL A 63 -0.15 14.60 -0.23
C VAL A 63 0.00 15.19 -1.62
N ASP A 64 -0.82 14.77 -2.57
CA ASP A 64 -0.95 15.47 -3.85
C ASP A 64 -1.77 16.75 -3.62
N GLY A 65 -1.10 17.82 -3.20
CA GLY A 65 -1.73 19.11 -2.95
C GLY A 65 -0.73 20.25 -2.69
N ALA A 66 -0.61 21.12 -3.69
CA ALA A 66 0.27 22.31 -3.81
C ALA A 66 1.75 22.00 -4.12
N GLU A 67 2.26 22.59 -5.20
CA GLU A 67 3.69 22.90 -5.29
C GLU A 67 4.04 23.63 -3.99
N ALA A 68 4.78 22.96 -3.12
CA ALA A 68 5.41 23.62 -2.00
C ALA A 68 6.36 24.65 -2.61
N THR A 69 5.95 25.92 -2.62
CA THR A 69 6.92 27.00 -2.66
C THR A 69 7.73 26.81 -1.38
N PRO A 70 9.04 26.51 -1.47
CA PRO A 70 9.83 26.32 -0.28
C PRO A 70 9.77 27.61 0.52
N VAL A 71 9.21 27.54 1.73
CA VAL A 71 9.39 28.60 2.72
C VAL A 71 10.85 28.54 3.13
N LEU A 72 11.68 29.25 2.37
CA LEU A 72 13.05 29.57 2.76
C LEU A 72 12.95 30.37 4.07
N PRO A 73 13.55 29.91 5.19
CA PRO A 73 13.77 30.81 6.30
C PRO A 73 14.63 31.99 5.81
N ASP A 74 14.20 33.21 6.11
CA ASP A 74 14.88 34.44 5.70
C ASP A 74 16.34 34.41 6.19
N ALA A 75 17.25 34.20 5.24
CA ALA A 75 18.68 34.04 5.46
C ALA A 75 19.31 35.26 6.14
N ARG A 76 18.63 36.42 6.19
CA ARG A 76 19.12 37.61 6.89
C ARG A 76 19.01 37.55 8.41
N LYS A 77 18.21 36.65 8.97
CA LYS A 77 18.15 36.44 10.44
C LYS A 77 19.18 35.44 10.97
N ALA A 78 19.92 34.75 10.09
CA ALA A 78 20.91 33.75 10.47
C ALA A 78 22.36 34.15 10.10
N THR A 79 22.60 35.34 9.58
CA THR A 79 23.97 35.82 9.28
C THR A 79 24.57 36.53 10.48
N GLY A 80 25.03 35.75 11.45
CA GLY A 80 26.12 36.11 12.33
C GLY A 80 27.33 35.26 11.99
N MET A 81 28.19 35.77 11.10
CA MET A 81 29.51 35.25 10.68
C MET A 81 29.58 34.41 9.39
N GLY A 82 30.43 34.90 8.48
CA GLY A 82 31.44 34.07 7.82
C GLY A 82 31.09 33.50 6.46
N THR A 83 31.36 34.28 5.41
CA THR A 83 31.49 33.83 4.02
C THR A 83 32.45 32.65 3.88
N ASN A 84 32.06 31.63 3.11
CA ASN A 84 32.97 30.91 2.23
C ASN A 84 32.24 30.48 0.95
N ALA A 85 32.90 30.76 -0.17
CA ALA A 85 32.41 30.64 -1.52
C ALA A 85 32.87 29.31 -2.17
N ILE A 86 31.99 28.76 -3.02
CA ILE A 86 32.22 27.74 -4.06
C ILE A 86 32.48 26.30 -3.59
N GLY A 87 31.56 25.39 -3.95
CA GLY A 87 31.75 23.94 -3.94
C GLY A 87 30.41 23.22 -3.84
N ALA A 88 30.13 22.30 -4.76
CA ALA A 88 28.88 21.54 -4.84
C ALA A 88 28.36 21.08 -3.46
N GLY A 89 27.14 21.48 -3.13
CA GLY A 89 26.48 21.10 -1.89
C GLY A 89 26.21 19.60 -1.86
N ASP A 90 27.03 18.90 -1.10
CA ASP A 90 26.96 17.51 -0.69
C ASP A 90 25.58 17.21 -0.04
N PHE A 91 24.57 16.89 -0.85
CA PHE A 91 23.36 16.23 -0.34
C PHE A 91 23.72 14.78 0.00
N ARG A 92 24.19 14.57 1.23
CA ARG A 92 24.36 13.23 1.79
C ARG A 92 23.02 12.78 2.37
N PHE A 93 22.34 11.87 1.67
CA PHE A 93 21.39 10.98 2.33
C PHE A 93 22.20 10.04 3.24
N ALA A 94 22.49 10.49 4.46
CA ALA A 94 23.06 9.63 5.47
C ALA A 94 21.92 8.76 6.03
N VAL A 95 21.60 7.66 5.33
CA VAL A 95 21.07 6.51 6.06
C VAL A 95 22.23 6.09 6.97
N PRO A 96 22.08 6.13 8.31
CA PRO A 96 23.15 5.66 9.17
C PRO A 96 23.52 4.24 8.74
N PRO A 97 24.81 3.92 8.57
CA PRO A 97 25.23 2.60 8.13
C PRO A 97 24.54 1.57 9.03
N ILE A 98 23.71 0.72 8.43
CA ILE A 98 22.98 -0.29 9.19
C ILE A 98 24.05 -1.29 9.65
N PRO A 99 24.30 -1.41 10.96
CA PRO A 99 25.22 -2.42 11.45
C PRO A 99 24.65 -3.78 11.06
N LEU A 100 25.37 -4.51 10.21
CA LEU A 100 25.00 -5.85 9.79
C LEU A 100 25.00 -6.74 11.03
N ARG A 101 23.82 -7.15 11.47
CA ARG A 101 23.64 -8.13 12.54
C ARG A 101 23.22 -9.45 11.91
N PRO A 102 23.57 -10.61 12.51
CA PRO A 102 22.99 -11.89 12.11
C PRO A 102 21.47 -11.78 12.10
N ALA A 103 20.81 -12.38 11.10
CA ALA A 103 19.35 -12.49 11.11
C ALA A 103 18.94 -13.15 12.43
N ARG A 104 18.15 -12.43 13.23
CA ARG A 104 17.53 -13.05 14.39
C ARG A 104 16.46 -13.98 13.86
N GLY A 105 16.46 -15.23 14.32
CA GLY A 105 15.29 -16.10 14.14
C GLY A 105 14.03 -15.39 14.64
N PRO A 106 12.84 -15.78 14.15
CA PRO A 106 11.59 -15.21 14.65
C PRO A 106 11.59 -15.26 16.18
N GLY A 107 11.49 -14.08 16.81
CA GLY A 107 11.44 -13.99 18.26
C GLY A 107 10.23 -14.75 18.79
N PRO A 108 10.26 -15.22 20.05
CA PRO A 108 9.10 -15.85 20.67
C PRO A 108 7.99 -14.79 20.73
N GLU A 109 6.87 -15.07 20.05
CA GLU A 109 5.73 -14.19 19.81
C GLU A 109 6.01 -12.98 18.90
N ALA A 110 5.80 -13.16 17.61
CA ALA A 110 5.68 -12.02 16.73
C ALA A 110 4.42 -11.22 17.07
N ALA A 111 4.55 -9.89 17.12
CA ALA A 111 3.44 -9.01 17.48
C ALA A 111 2.25 -9.21 16.52
N LYS A 112 1.04 -9.33 17.09
CA LYS A 112 -0.22 -9.48 16.33
C LYS A 112 -0.70 -8.17 15.70
N SER A 113 -0.17 -7.04 16.16
CA SER A 113 -0.44 -5.72 15.61
C SER A 113 0.79 -4.83 15.64
N ALA A 114 0.82 -3.85 14.75
CA ALA A 114 1.82 -2.79 14.73
C ALA A 114 1.14 -1.45 14.43
N GLN A 115 1.32 -0.49 15.33
CA GLN A 115 0.76 0.85 15.23
C GLN A 115 1.84 1.85 14.82
N ARG A 116 1.47 2.78 13.93
CA ARG A 116 2.32 3.88 13.47
C ARG A 116 1.49 5.12 13.24
N LYS A 117 2.08 6.27 13.54
CA LYS A 117 1.54 7.56 13.17
C LYS A 117 2.22 8.05 11.89
N ILE A 118 1.44 8.46 10.90
CA ILE A 118 1.93 8.94 9.59
C ILE A 118 1.20 10.24 9.27
N GLY A 119 1.92 11.36 9.36
CA GLY A 119 1.28 12.67 9.31
C GLY A 119 0.20 12.78 10.38
N ASP A 120 -1.04 13.03 9.93
CA ASP A 120 -2.23 13.16 10.76
C ASP A 120 -2.99 11.82 10.97
N TRP A 121 -2.45 10.69 10.49
CA TRP A 121 -3.10 9.38 10.54
C TRP A 121 -2.52 8.47 11.60
N ASP A 122 -3.39 7.86 12.40
CA ASP A 122 -3.08 6.76 13.31
C ASP A 122 -3.43 5.44 12.61
N VAL A 123 -2.41 4.68 12.22
CA VAL A 123 -2.56 3.46 11.42
C VAL A 123 -2.16 2.25 12.26
N THR A 124 -2.98 1.20 12.26
CA THR A 124 -2.67 -0.08 12.90
C THR A 124 -2.85 -1.21 11.89
N ALA A 125 -1.77 -1.89 11.51
CA ALA A 125 -1.90 -3.19 10.88
C ALA A 125 -2.05 -4.27 11.95
N TYR A 126 -2.81 -5.30 11.61
CA TYR A 126 -3.02 -6.45 12.48
C TYR A 126 -3.12 -7.73 11.66
N LYS A 127 -2.90 -8.84 12.35
CA LYS A 127 -2.97 -10.17 11.76
C LYS A 127 -3.25 -11.24 12.80
N ASP A 128 -3.89 -12.29 12.34
CA ASP A 128 -4.05 -13.56 13.05
C ASP A 128 -4.08 -14.71 12.03
N SER A 129 -4.45 -15.91 12.45
CA SER A 129 -4.52 -17.10 11.59
C SER A 129 -5.61 -17.07 10.53
N ALA A 130 -6.60 -16.16 10.62
CA ALA A 130 -7.76 -16.07 9.76
C ALA A 130 -7.85 -14.76 8.97
N LYS A 131 -7.09 -13.73 9.35
CA LYS A 131 -7.13 -12.42 8.67
C LYS A 131 -5.83 -11.65 8.77
N LEU A 132 -5.64 -10.80 7.78
CA LEU A 132 -4.61 -9.78 7.67
C LEU A 132 -5.29 -8.47 7.32
N GLY A 133 -5.05 -7.41 8.08
CA GLY A 133 -5.79 -6.17 7.88
C GLY A 133 -5.08 -4.93 8.36
N LEU A 134 -5.73 -3.80 8.09
CA LEU A 134 -5.28 -2.48 8.47
C LEU A 134 -6.50 -1.65 8.87
N THR A 135 -6.37 -0.98 10.01
CA THR A 135 -7.26 0.11 10.41
C THR A 135 -6.49 1.42 10.37
N ALA A 136 -7.16 2.50 9.97
CA ALA A 136 -6.58 3.83 10.03
C ALA A 136 -7.62 4.86 10.45
N GLU A 137 -7.19 5.74 11.34
CA GLU A 137 -7.97 6.84 11.88
C GLU A 137 -7.30 8.16 11.51
N HIS A 138 -8.10 9.13 11.10
CA HIS A 138 -7.68 10.50 10.87
C HIS A 138 -8.71 11.45 11.45
N SER A 139 -8.23 12.47 12.15
CA SER A 139 -9.08 13.52 12.72
C SER A 139 -8.35 14.85 12.66
N THR A 140 -8.94 15.82 11.96
CA THR A 140 -8.48 17.22 12.03
C THR A 140 -9.34 18.04 12.99
N ALA A 141 -8.77 19.14 13.49
CA ALA A 141 -9.54 20.22 14.09
C ALA A 141 -10.13 21.12 12.97
N ALA A 142 -11.32 21.69 13.16
CA ALA A 142 -11.82 22.69 12.22
C ALA A 142 -11.02 23.99 12.35
N GLN A 143 -10.95 24.74 11.26
CA GLN A 143 -10.39 26.11 11.23
C GLN A 143 -11.09 27.08 12.21
N ALA A 144 -12.28 26.74 12.73
CA ALA A 144 -13.08 27.59 13.63
C ALA A 144 -13.48 26.91 14.96
N GLY A 145 -12.82 25.83 15.39
CA GLY A 145 -13.11 25.16 16.67
C GLY A 145 -12.82 23.65 16.66
N PRO A 146 -13.19 22.92 17.73
CA PRO A 146 -13.09 21.47 17.73
C PRO A 146 -14.00 20.86 16.65
N GLY A 147 -13.41 20.01 15.80
CA GLY A 147 -14.10 19.15 14.83
C GLY A 147 -13.90 19.53 13.36
N GLY A 148 -13.04 18.80 12.65
CA GLY A 148 -12.83 18.86 11.20
C GLY A 148 -13.17 17.52 10.53
N LEU A 149 -12.45 17.15 9.47
CA LEU A 149 -12.60 15.86 8.80
C LEU A 149 -12.20 14.72 9.74
N LYS A 150 -13.11 13.77 9.90
CA LYS A 150 -12.85 12.48 10.53
C LYS A 150 -13.01 11.37 9.51
N VAL A 151 -12.03 10.49 9.43
CA VAL A 151 -12.10 9.27 8.62
C VAL A 151 -11.59 8.12 9.46
N ASP A 152 -12.36 7.04 9.48
CA ASP A 152 -12.04 5.76 10.06
C ASP A 152 -12.31 4.70 8.98
N PHE A 153 -11.37 3.79 8.79
CA PHE A 153 -11.63 2.62 7.98
C PHE A 153 -10.89 1.40 8.51
N ASP A 154 -11.49 0.24 8.28
CA ASP A 154 -10.91 -1.07 8.54
C ASP A 154 -11.05 -1.92 7.28
N ILE A 155 -9.93 -2.48 6.81
CA ILE A 155 -9.89 -3.36 5.64
C ILE A 155 -9.22 -4.66 6.06
N GLN A 156 -9.87 -5.78 5.75
CA GLN A 156 -9.41 -7.12 6.10
C GLN A 156 -9.38 -8.01 4.87
N LEU A 157 -8.24 -8.66 4.66
CA LEU A 157 -8.12 -9.84 3.82
C LEU A 157 -8.35 -11.07 4.70
N ARG A 158 -9.43 -11.80 4.46
CA ARG A 158 -9.72 -13.07 5.13
C ARG A 158 -8.97 -14.19 4.44
N VAL A 159 -8.30 -15.01 5.23
CA VAL A 159 -7.45 -16.09 4.74
C VAL A 159 -7.75 -17.40 5.46
N ARG A 160 -7.45 -18.51 4.79
CA ARG A 160 -7.48 -19.85 5.36
C ARG A 160 -6.43 -20.69 4.66
N ASN A 161 -5.56 -21.34 5.43
CA ASN A 161 -4.49 -22.19 4.89
C ASN A 161 -3.68 -21.45 3.81
N LEU A 162 -3.29 -20.20 4.11
CA LEU A 162 -2.58 -19.35 3.18
C LEU A 162 -1.30 -20.05 2.70
N ARG A 163 -1.11 -20.16 1.39
CA ARG A 163 -0.02 -20.94 0.80
C ARG A 163 0.55 -20.24 -0.42
N VAL A 164 1.88 -20.25 -0.54
CA VAL A 164 2.61 -19.72 -1.69
C VAL A 164 3.03 -20.87 -2.56
N HIS A 165 2.76 -20.76 -3.85
CA HIS A 165 3.33 -21.62 -4.87
C HIS A 165 4.13 -20.79 -5.86
N GLY A 166 5.34 -21.22 -6.17
CA GLY A 166 6.19 -20.62 -7.18
C GLY A 166 6.92 -21.68 -7.98
N ASP A 167 6.97 -21.51 -9.30
CA ASP A 167 7.84 -22.27 -10.19
C ASP A 167 8.54 -21.27 -11.10
N ILE A 168 9.84 -21.12 -10.90
CA ILE A 168 10.68 -20.16 -11.63
C ILE A 168 11.84 -20.94 -12.21
N ARG A 169 11.86 -21.06 -13.54
CA ARG A 169 12.96 -21.66 -14.28
C ARG A 169 13.75 -20.58 -14.98
N VAL A 170 15.03 -20.47 -14.64
CA VAL A 170 15.98 -19.58 -15.32
C VAL A 170 16.80 -20.41 -16.29
N THR A 171 16.87 -19.99 -17.55
CA THR A 171 17.68 -20.64 -18.58
C THR A 171 18.37 -19.56 -19.41
N ASN A 172 19.70 -19.57 -19.41
CA ASN A 172 20.53 -18.54 -20.03
C ASN A 172 20.16 -17.10 -19.61
N GLY A 173 19.80 -16.89 -18.35
CA GLY A 173 19.40 -15.59 -17.81
C GLY A 173 17.99 -15.15 -18.23
N ILE A 174 17.17 -16.03 -18.80
CA ILE A 174 15.79 -15.75 -19.20
C ILE A 174 14.83 -16.61 -18.38
N ILE A 175 13.67 -16.06 -18.04
CA ILE A 175 12.59 -16.75 -17.31
C ILE A 175 11.39 -16.93 -18.27
N PRO A 176 11.30 -18.05 -19.02
CA PRO A 176 10.35 -18.16 -20.14
C PRO A 176 8.90 -18.37 -19.70
N ASN A 177 8.65 -19.03 -18.56
CA ASN A 177 7.30 -19.34 -18.07
C ASN A 177 7.23 -19.29 -16.54
N PRO A 178 7.39 -18.10 -15.92
CA PRO A 178 7.30 -17.99 -14.47
C PRO A 178 5.87 -18.28 -14.00
N SER A 179 5.74 -18.93 -12.85
CA SER A 179 4.47 -19.00 -12.14
C SER A 179 4.67 -18.59 -10.69
N PHE A 180 3.73 -17.79 -10.20
CA PHE A 180 3.68 -17.40 -8.81
C PHE A 180 2.21 -17.18 -8.44
N ARG A 181 1.76 -17.88 -7.41
CA ARG A 181 0.38 -17.77 -6.93
C ARG A 181 0.28 -17.89 -5.42
N ILE A 182 -0.77 -17.30 -4.90
CA ILE A 182 -1.18 -17.38 -3.52
C ILE A 182 -2.55 -18.05 -3.48
N ASP A 183 -2.62 -19.10 -2.68
CA ASP A 183 -3.82 -19.86 -2.37
C ASP A 183 -4.27 -19.54 -0.95
N GLY A 184 -5.58 -19.68 -0.68
CA GLY A 184 -6.12 -19.49 0.67
C GLY A 184 -6.59 -18.08 1.00
N VAL A 185 -6.73 -17.18 0.03
CA VAL A 185 -7.46 -15.90 0.19
C VAL A 185 -8.96 -16.18 0.01
N GLU A 186 -9.76 -15.99 1.07
CA GLU A 186 -11.18 -16.33 1.09
C GLU A 186 -12.11 -15.15 0.92
N GLY A 187 -11.63 -13.92 1.15
CA GLY A 187 -12.49 -12.77 1.04
C GLY A 187 -11.87 -11.44 1.42
N LEU A 188 -12.61 -10.38 1.11
CA LEU A 188 -12.32 -9.00 1.46
C LEU A 188 -13.46 -8.47 2.34
N ALA A 189 -13.12 -7.79 3.43
CA ALA A 189 -14.06 -7.06 4.25
C ALA A 189 -13.60 -5.61 4.39
N VAL A 190 -14.53 -4.67 4.27
CA VAL A 190 -14.26 -3.23 4.36
C VAL A 190 -15.31 -2.58 5.22
N THR A 191 -14.89 -1.80 6.20
CA THR A 191 -15.71 -0.89 6.99
C THR A 191 -15.16 0.51 6.83
N ILE A 192 -16.04 1.48 6.56
CA ILE A 192 -15.68 2.88 6.37
C ILE A 192 -16.65 3.71 7.19
N ALA A 193 -16.13 4.71 7.91
CA ALA A 193 -16.89 5.78 8.51
C ALA A 193 -16.15 7.11 8.27
N ALA A 194 -16.87 8.12 7.81
CA ALA A 194 -16.30 9.44 7.59
C ALA A 194 -17.32 10.52 7.92
N GLY A 195 -16.82 11.67 8.36
CA GLY A 195 -17.66 12.84 8.60
C GLY A 195 -16.87 14.14 8.50
N ALA A 196 -17.56 15.19 8.04
CA ALA A 196 -16.99 16.52 7.88
C ALA A 196 -17.88 17.55 8.57
N GLN A 197 -17.27 18.46 9.33
CA GLN A 197 -17.99 19.51 10.03
C GLN A 197 -18.13 20.76 9.15
N GLY A 198 -17.06 21.15 8.47
CA GLY A 198 -16.98 22.31 7.56
C GLY A 198 -17.44 22.03 6.12
N GLY A 199 -17.64 20.76 5.75
CA GLY A 199 -18.00 20.37 4.38
C GLY A 199 -16.81 20.51 3.43
N LEU A 200 -16.95 21.34 2.38
CA LEU A 200 -15.91 21.51 1.33
C LEU A 200 -14.54 21.88 1.88
N SER A 201 -14.47 22.70 2.94
CA SER A 201 -13.21 23.15 3.55
C SER A 201 -12.41 22.03 4.21
N ASP A 202 -13.06 20.92 4.52
CA ASP A 202 -12.47 19.81 5.26
C ASP A 202 -11.95 18.71 4.34
N ASN A 203 -12.26 18.78 3.03
CA ASN A 203 -11.87 17.74 2.08
C ASN A 203 -10.36 17.64 1.92
N LYS A 204 -9.85 16.42 2.07
CA LYS A 204 -8.46 16.08 1.79
C LYS A 204 -8.37 14.94 0.79
N LYS A 205 -7.37 15.01 -0.07
CA LYS A 205 -6.87 13.88 -0.85
C LYS A 205 -5.57 13.44 -0.22
N ALA A 206 -5.56 12.25 0.38
CA ALA A 206 -4.40 11.69 1.04
C ALA A 206 -4.02 10.38 0.37
N LYS A 207 -2.82 10.32 -0.23
CA LYS A 207 -2.21 9.07 -0.68
C LYS A 207 -1.18 8.68 0.38
N ILE A 208 -1.42 7.58 1.08
CA ILE A 208 -0.56 7.14 2.18
C ILE A 208 -0.03 5.76 1.85
N GLU A 209 1.26 5.70 1.56
CA GLU A 209 1.93 4.44 1.40
C GLU A 209 2.34 3.92 2.77
N PHE A 210 1.74 2.81 3.18
CA PHE A 210 2.08 2.16 4.44
C PHE A 210 2.66 0.77 4.24
N PRO A 211 3.97 0.70 3.97
CA PRO A 211 4.63 -0.58 3.82
C PRO A 211 4.85 -1.19 5.20
N ILE A 212 3.81 -1.74 5.82
CA ILE A 212 4.05 -2.75 6.84
C ILE A 212 4.52 -4.00 6.13
N GLU A 213 5.81 -4.29 6.30
CA GLU A 213 6.43 -5.49 5.79
C GLU A 213 6.30 -6.61 6.81
N VAL A 214 5.48 -7.59 6.48
CA VAL A 214 5.47 -8.87 7.16
C VAL A 214 6.49 -9.76 6.45
N LYS A 215 7.56 -10.14 7.16
CA LYS A 215 8.70 -10.87 6.59
C LYS A 215 8.75 -12.31 7.06
N GLN A 216 9.05 -13.19 6.12
CA GLN A 216 9.49 -14.55 6.39
C GLN A 216 10.75 -14.83 5.56
N PRO A 217 11.93 -14.98 6.19
CA PRO A 217 13.12 -15.42 5.51
C PRO A 217 12.90 -16.84 4.99
N ILE A 218 13.18 -17.07 3.71
CA ILE A 218 13.13 -18.38 3.09
C ILE A 218 14.40 -18.60 2.27
N ILE A 219 14.90 -19.83 2.29
CA ILE A 219 16.08 -20.21 1.50
C ILE A 219 15.57 -20.94 0.26
N ILE A 220 15.83 -20.38 -0.92
CA ILE A 220 15.44 -20.98 -2.19
C ILE A 220 16.71 -21.35 -2.95
N GLY A 221 16.98 -22.65 -3.12
CA GLY A 221 18.16 -23.13 -3.86
C GLY A 221 19.49 -22.62 -3.29
N GLY A 222 19.56 -22.34 -1.98
CA GLY A 222 20.74 -21.78 -1.31
C GLY A 222 20.79 -20.24 -1.24
N PHE A 223 19.85 -19.53 -1.88
CA PHE A 223 19.79 -18.06 -1.85
C PHE A 223 18.83 -17.55 -0.76
N PRO A 224 19.23 -16.51 0.00
CA PRO A 224 18.34 -15.83 0.91
C PRO A 224 17.29 -15.04 0.12
N ALA A 225 16.03 -15.42 0.28
CA ALA A 225 14.88 -14.67 -0.20
C ALA A 225 14.00 -14.28 0.98
N THR A 226 13.19 -13.24 0.79
CA THR A 226 12.24 -12.78 1.80
C THR A 226 10.86 -12.76 1.18
N LEU A 227 9.94 -13.51 1.75
CA LEU A 227 8.54 -13.28 1.48
C LEU A 227 8.13 -12.00 2.20
N LYS A 228 7.62 -11.03 1.42
CA LYS A 228 7.17 -9.73 1.89
C LYS A 228 5.69 -9.57 1.62
N GLN A 229 4.96 -9.09 2.61
CA GLN A 229 3.62 -8.55 2.42
C GLN A 229 3.67 -7.04 2.58
N THR A 230 3.09 -6.29 1.65
CA THR A 230 3.08 -4.82 1.67
C THR A 230 1.64 -4.33 1.56
N PHE A 231 1.33 -3.27 2.30
CA PHE A 231 0.06 -2.57 2.21
C PHE A 231 0.27 -1.20 1.59
N LYS A 232 -0.69 -0.73 0.80
CA LYS A 232 -0.77 0.68 0.41
C LYS A 232 -2.22 1.10 0.47
N PHE A 233 -2.50 2.35 0.83
CA PHE A 233 -3.86 2.85 0.75
C PHE A 233 -3.93 4.30 0.26
N LEU A 234 -5.10 4.66 -0.24
CA LEU A 234 -5.41 5.99 -0.71
C LEU A 234 -6.82 6.31 -0.25
N VAL A 235 -6.98 7.51 0.31
CA VAL A 235 -8.27 8.03 0.74
C VAL A 235 -8.53 9.36 0.06
N GLU A 236 -9.66 9.46 -0.60
CA GLU A 236 -10.18 10.70 -1.16
C GLU A 236 -11.56 10.97 -0.60
N THR A 237 -11.77 12.16 -0.04
CA THR A 237 -13.06 12.59 0.49
C THR A 237 -13.60 13.77 -0.31
N ALA A 238 -14.89 13.76 -0.62
CA ALA A 238 -15.59 14.86 -1.25
C ALA A 238 -16.90 15.12 -0.50
N PHE A 239 -16.79 15.81 0.62
CA PHE A 239 -17.90 16.30 1.41
C PHE A 239 -18.32 17.69 0.95
N THR A 240 -19.61 17.90 0.66
CA THR A 240 -20.13 19.22 0.26
C THR A 240 -20.89 19.94 1.36
N ALA A 241 -21.44 19.20 2.33
CA ALA A 241 -22.26 19.79 3.38
C ALA A 241 -21.55 19.82 4.73
N LYS A 242 -21.94 20.80 5.54
CA LYS A 242 -21.56 20.87 6.94
C LYS A 242 -22.27 19.78 7.74
N ASN A 243 -21.58 19.23 8.73
CA ASN A 243 -22.06 18.16 9.61
C ASN A 243 -22.53 16.92 8.84
N GLY A 244 -21.89 16.65 7.69
CA GLY A 244 -22.14 15.48 6.88
C GLY A 244 -21.45 14.25 7.45
N ASN A 245 -22.10 13.09 7.37
CA ASN A 245 -21.46 11.82 7.67
C ASN A 245 -21.87 10.71 6.70
N LEU A 246 -21.02 9.69 6.63
CA LEU A 246 -21.21 8.50 5.82
C LEU A 246 -20.58 7.30 6.52
N SER A 247 -21.26 6.17 6.54
CA SER A 247 -20.67 4.91 6.96
C SER A 247 -21.19 3.73 6.15
N ALA A 248 -20.36 2.72 5.94
CA ALA A 248 -20.74 1.50 5.24
C ALA A 248 -19.83 0.32 5.62
N THR A 249 -20.35 -0.89 5.46
CA THR A 249 -19.65 -2.15 5.66
C THR A 249 -19.95 -3.13 4.51
N GLY A 250 -18.93 -3.51 3.76
CA GLY A 250 -18.99 -4.53 2.71
C GLY A 250 -18.23 -5.80 3.07
N GLN A 251 -18.72 -6.95 2.61
CA GLN A 251 -17.99 -8.20 2.66
C GLN A 251 -18.17 -8.99 1.36
N TRP A 252 -17.07 -9.51 0.85
CA TRP A 252 -17.01 -10.24 -0.40
C TRP A 252 -16.23 -11.54 -0.22
N GLY A 253 -16.70 -12.59 -0.87
CA GLY A 253 -16.02 -13.87 -0.96
C GLY A 253 -15.13 -13.90 -2.20
N LEU A 254 -13.91 -14.39 -2.03
CA LEU A 254 -12.93 -14.65 -3.07
C LEU A 254 -12.63 -16.15 -3.03
N ALA A 255 -12.90 -16.88 -4.11
CA ALA A 255 -12.66 -18.32 -4.14
C ALA A 255 -11.79 -18.71 -5.34
N GLY A 256 -10.62 -19.27 -5.05
CA GLY A 256 -9.60 -19.65 -6.02
C GLY A 256 -8.28 -18.91 -5.80
N PRO A 257 -7.23 -19.25 -6.56
CA PRO A 257 -5.92 -18.63 -6.45
C PRO A 257 -5.91 -17.20 -6.99
N ILE A 258 -5.00 -16.38 -6.45
CA ILE A 258 -4.53 -15.14 -7.10
C ILE A 258 -3.10 -15.37 -7.58
N GLY A 259 -2.74 -14.85 -8.74
CA GLY A 259 -1.37 -14.96 -9.23
C GLY A 259 -1.28 -14.99 -10.74
N TYR A 260 -0.26 -15.68 -11.23
CA TYR A 260 -0.06 -15.86 -12.66
C TYR A 260 0.67 -17.18 -12.96
N ALA A 261 0.47 -17.66 -14.18
CA ALA A 261 1.20 -18.78 -14.76
C ALA A 261 1.54 -18.43 -16.21
N GLY A 262 2.83 -18.28 -16.51
CA GLY A 262 3.30 -17.70 -17.77
C GLY A 262 2.71 -16.31 -17.96
N SER A 263 1.98 -16.11 -19.06
CA SER A 263 1.29 -14.84 -19.39
C SER A 263 -0.14 -14.75 -18.88
N SER A 264 -0.66 -15.78 -18.19
CA SER A 264 -2.07 -15.82 -17.75
C SER A 264 -2.22 -15.39 -16.29
N VAL A 265 -3.10 -14.42 -16.03
CA VAL A 265 -3.49 -14.02 -14.67
C VAL A 265 -4.52 -14.99 -14.10
N LEU A 266 -4.23 -15.50 -12.91
CA LEU A 266 -5.14 -16.25 -12.07
C LEU A 266 -5.95 -15.27 -11.22
N THR A 267 -7.27 -15.27 -11.42
CA THR A 267 -8.22 -14.44 -10.68
C THR A 267 -9.21 -15.32 -9.94
N PRO A 268 -9.50 -15.04 -8.67
CA PRO A 268 -10.51 -15.77 -7.91
C PRO A 268 -11.89 -15.46 -8.44
N THR A 269 -12.83 -16.38 -8.18
CA THR A 269 -14.26 -16.12 -8.36
C THR A 269 -14.74 -15.17 -7.26
N PHE A 270 -15.63 -14.25 -7.63
CA PHE A 270 -16.12 -13.19 -6.76
C PHE A 270 -17.57 -13.42 -6.35
N SER A 271 -17.88 -13.20 -5.08
CA SER A 271 -19.24 -13.25 -4.55
C SER A 271 -19.50 -12.15 -3.53
N VAL A 272 -20.73 -11.64 -3.49
CA VAL A 272 -21.15 -10.66 -2.48
C VAL A 272 -21.74 -11.40 -1.28
N GLN A 273 -21.13 -11.24 -0.10
CA GLN A 273 -21.63 -11.82 1.15
C GLN A 273 -22.44 -10.80 1.96
N LYS A 274 -21.92 -9.57 2.06
CA LYS A 274 -22.61 -8.43 2.68
C LYS A 274 -22.51 -7.22 1.75
N SER A 275 -23.67 -6.73 1.30
CA SER A 275 -23.73 -5.60 0.37
C SER A 275 -23.35 -4.30 1.07
N ILE A 276 -22.30 -3.64 0.57
CA ILE A 276 -21.89 -2.33 1.07
C ILE A 276 -22.98 -1.27 0.84
N MET A 277 -23.70 -1.35 -0.29
CA MET A 277 -24.82 -0.46 -0.62
C MET A 277 -25.94 -0.55 0.43
N GLN A 278 -26.34 -1.75 0.82
CA GLN A 278 -27.41 -1.94 1.81
C GLN A 278 -27.04 -1.44 3.20
N SER A 279 -25.74 -1.46 3.51
CA SER A 279 -25.19 -0.95 4.77
C SER A 279 -24.90 0.56 4.75
N LEU A 280 -24.96 1.21 3.59
CA LEU A 280 -24.62 2.63 3.45
C LEU A 280 -25.62 3.48 4.23
N ARG A 281 -25.11 4.20 5.22
CA ARG A 281 -25.82 5.14 6.09
C ARG A 281 -25.11 6.48 6.06
N GLY A 282 -25.84 7.52 6.46
CA GLY A 282 -25.29 8.86 6.54
C GLY A 282 -26.35 9.93 6.39
N VAL A 283 -26.16 11.03 7.12
CA VAL A 283 -27.00 12.23 7.06
C VAL A 283 -26.17 13.35 6.47
N SER A 284 -26.71 14.00 5.44
CA SER A 284 -26.12 15.18 4.82
C SER A 284 -27.19 16.00 4.14
N ILE A 285 -27.00 17.32 4.08
CA ILE A 285 -27.82 18.27 3.33
C ILE A 285 -27.24 18.47 1.90
N GLY A 286 -26.10 17.86 1.59
CA GLY A 286 -25.42 17.90 0.29
C GLY A 286 -25.00 16.50 -0.17
N VAL A 287 -24.16 16.46 -1.19
CA VAL A 287 -23.55 15.21 -1.68
C VAL A 287 -22.29 14.94 -0.88
N GLU A 288 -22.16 13.74 -0.35
CA GLU A 288 -20.93 13.26 0.28
C GLU A 288 -20.38 12.07 -0.50
N ALA A 289 -19.07 12.02 -0.66
CA ALA A 289 -18.39 10.88 -1.23
C ALA A 289 -17.08 10.55 -0.52
N ILE A 290 -16.72 9.28 -0.55
CA ILE A 290 -15.41 8.79 -0.12
C ILE A 290 -14.95 7.69 -1.08
N VAL A 291 -13.68 7.73 -1.46
CA VAL A 291 -13.00 6.67 -2.20
C VAL A 291 -11.88 6.15 -1.32
N LEU A 292 -11.91 4.85 -1.05
CA LEU A 292 -10.86 4.13 -0.36
C LEU A 292 -10.29 3.10 -1.33
N ALA A 293 -9.01 3.26 -1.68
CA ALA A 293 -8.26 2.25 -2.42
C ALA A 293 -7.21 1.63 -1.51
N VAL A 294 -7.03 0.32 -1.63
CA VAL A 294 -6.05 -0.47 -0.88
C VAL A 294 -5.36 -1.46 -1.80
N GLU A 295 -4.09 -1.69 -1.57
CA GLU A 295 -3.31 -2.74 -2.20
C GLU A 295 -2.77 -3.69 -1.13
N PHE A 296 -3.09 -4.98 -1.25
CA PHE A 296 -2.45 -6.07 -0.54
C PHE A 296 -1.49 -6.75 -1.49
N ARG A 297 -0.19 -6.62 -1.26
CA ARG A 297 0.84 -7.21 -2.12
C ARG A 297 1.59 -8.31 -1.41
N PHE A 298 1.73 -9.46 -2.05
CA PHE A 298 2.58 -10.58 -1.66
C PHE A 298 3.73 -10.66 -2.67
N GLY A 299 4.95 -10.45 -2.20
CA GLY A 299 6.15 -10.49 -3.04
C GLY A 299 7.15 -11.50 -2.50
N LEU A 300 7.72 -12.30 -3.38
CA LEU A 300 8.95 -13.02 -3.09
C LEU A 300 10.12 -12.16 -3.56
N MET A 301 10.87 -11.63 -2.62
CA MET A 301 11.88 -10.63 -2.90
C MET A 301 13.27 -11.18 -2.61
N ILE A 302 14.17 -11.01 -3.57
CA ILE A 302 15.60 -11.24 -3.43
C ILE A 302 16.27 -9.88 -3.43
N GLY A 303 17.34 -9.72 -2.66
CA GLY A 303 18.12 -8.49 -2.65
C GLY A 303 18.16 -7.83 -1.27
N LEU A 304 17.97 -6.51 -1.21
CA LEU A 304 18.07 -5.76 0.03
C LEU A 304 16.73 -5.73 0.78
N PRO A 305 16.73 -5.77 2.12
CA PRO A 305 15.49 -5.72 2.91
C PRO A 305 14.61 -4.50 2.67
N VAL A 306 15.15 -3.40 2.12
CA VAL A 306 14.41 -2.15 1.79
C VAL A 306 14.23 -1.93 0.29
N ALA A 307 14.88 -2.76 -0.55
CA ALA A 307 14.89 -2.67 -2.00
C ALA A 307 15.22 -4.06 -2.57
N GLY A 308 14.18 -4.88 -2.73
CA GLY A 308 14.29 -6.23 -3.26
C GLY A 308 13.57 -6.34 -4.60
N ALA A 309 14.01 -7.25 -5.46
CA ALA A 309 13.39 -7.56 -6.73
C ALA A 309 12.89 -9.00 -6.74
N GLY A 310 11.78 -9.25 -7.41
CA GLY A 310 11.28 -10.59 -7.63
C GLY A 310 9.79 -10.62 -7.97
N PRO A 311 9.23 -11.83 -8.09
CA PRO A 311 7.84 -12.00 -8.45
C PRO A 311 6.91 -11.54 -7.33
N PHE A 312 5.79 -10.95 -7.72
CA PHE A 312 4.76 -10.51 -6.81
C PHE A 312 3.36 -10.77 -7.39
N VAL A 313 2.41 -10.86 -6.48
CA VAL A 313 0.99 -10.74 -6.77
C VAL A 313 0.38 -9.76 -5.78
N GLY A 314 -0.57 -8.96 -6.22
CA GLY A 314 -1.34 -8.08 -5.36
C GLY A 314 -2.82 -8.09 -5.70
N ILE A 315 -3.64 -7.84 -4.68
CA ILE A 315 -5.03 -7.47 -4.85
C ILE A 315 -5.12 -5.97 -4.60
N VAL A 316 -5.58 -5.23 -5.61
CA VAL A 316 -5.98 -3.84 -5.45
C VAL A 316 -7.49 -3.80 -5.35
N ALA A 317 -8.02 -3.26 -4.26
CA ALA A 317 -9.44 -3.04 -4.07
C ALA A 317 -9.70 -1.54 -3.91
N SER A 318 -10.67 -1.02 -4.67
CA SER A 318 -11.14 0.36 -4.58
C SER A 318 -12.64 0.36 -4.32
N VAL A 319 -13.03 1.07 -3.27
CA VAL A 319 -14.41 1.24 -2.82
C VAL A 319 -14.74 2.72 -2.88
N GLY A 320 -15.59 3.10 -3.82
CA GLY A 320 -16.20 4.42 -3.88
C GLY A 320 -17.59 4.39 -3.27
N LEU A 321 -17.92 5.33 -2.40
CA LEU A 321 -19.24 5.48 -1.80
C LEU A 321 -19.73 6.90 -2.04
N THR A 322 -20.99 7.04 -2.42
CA THR A 322 -21.65 8.34 -2.57
C THR A 322 -23.00 8.33 -1.86
N ASN A 323 -23.31 9.41 -1.16
CA ASN A 323 -24.56 9.60 -0.43
C ASN A 323 -25.10 10.99 -0.76
N GLY A 324 -26.23 11.03 -1.46
CA GLY A 324 -26.89 12.26 -1.85
C GLY A 324 -27.61 12.95 -0.70
N SER A 325 -28.02 14.18 -0.96
CA SER A 325 -28.67 15.05 0.02
C SER A 325 -29.97 14.45 0.57
N ALA A 326 -30.13 14.52 1.89
CA ALA A 326 -31.40 14.24 2.57
C ALA A 326 -32.43 15.36 2.37
N ALA A 327 -32.00 16.58 1.99
CA ALA A 327 -32.88 17.72 1.71
C ALA A 327 -33.53 17.64 0.32
N GLY A 328 -33.02 16.78 -0.58
CA GLY A 328 -33.70 16.40 -1.82
C GLY A 328 -35.05 15.68 -1.59
N ARG A 329 -35.46 15.52 -0.33
CA ARG A 329 -36.80 15.06 0.07
C ARG A 329 -37.87 16.16 0.09
N VAL A 330 -37.51 17.42 -0.13
CA VAL A 330 -38.47 18.54 -0.09
C VAL A 330 -39.10 18.74 -1.47
N GLY A 331 -40.39 18.46 -1.56
CA GLY A 331 -41.14 18.33 -2.80
C GLY A 331 -41.34 19.61 -3.60
N LEU A 332 -41.24 19.46 -4.92
CA LEU A 332 -42.14 20.13 -5.85
C LEU A 332 -43.25 19.13 -6.19
N PRO A 333 -44.55 19.46 -5.97
CA PRO A 333 -45.67 18.55 -6.23
C PRO A 333 -45.86 18.20 -7.72
N LEU A 334 -44.97 18.66 -8.60
CA LEU A 334 -45.02 18.45 -10.06
C LEU A 334 -43.87 17.56 -10.59
N ALA A 335 -42.93 17.13 -9.75
CA ALA A 335 -41.71 16.43 -10.20
C ALA A 335 -41.33 15.22 -9.31
N GLY A 336 -42.18 14.19 -9.29
CA GLY A 336 -41.82 12.83 -8.85
C GLY A 336 -41.55 12.62 -7.36
N PRO A 337 -41.35 11.35 -6.93
CA PRO A 337 -41.09 11.03 -5.52
C PRO A 337 -39.75 11.61 -5.06
N ALA A 338 -39.69 12.01 -3.79
CA ALA A 338 -38.46 12.40 -3.10
C ALA A 338 -37.37 11.31 -3.21
N VAL A 339 -36.40 11.49 -4.11
CA VAL A 339 -35.34 10.51 -4.35
C VAL A 339 -34.04 10.93 -3.66
N LYS A 340 -33.60 10.13 -2.68
CA LYS A 340 -32.23 10.20 -2.15
C LYS A 340 -31.35 9.22 -2.93
N CYS A 341 -30.43 9.76 -3.73
CA CYS A 341 -29.46 8.96 -4.48
C CYS A 341 -28.36 8.42 -3.56
N ARG A 342 -27.99 7.17 -3.74
CA ARG A 342 -26.86 6.50 -3.08
C ARG A 342 -26.10 5.69 -4.11
N GLY A 343 -24.78 5.72 -4.05
CA GLY A 343 -23.91 5.02 -4.98
C GLY A 343 -22.85 4.22 -4.25
N SER A 344 -22.50 3.07 -4.79
CA SER A 344 -21.31 2.33 -4.39
C SER A 344 -20.63 1.75 -5.61
N THR A 345 -19.33 1.97 -5.72
CA THR A 345 -18.47 1.39 -6.76
C THR A 345 -17.47 0.49 -6.07
N LEU A 346 -17.35 -0.75 -6.54
CA LEU A 346 -16.29 -1.67 -6.14
C LEU A 346 -15.51 -2.09 -7.39
N VAL A 347 -14.21 -1.82 -7.35
CA VAL A 347 -13.26 -2.38 -8.32
C VAL A 347 -12.27 -3.22 -7.53
N ALA A 348 -12.15 -4.49 -7.86
CA ALA A 348 -11.06 -5.33 -7.34
C ALA A 348 -10.31 -5.94 -8.51
N THR A 349 -8.99 -5.90 -8.45
CA THR A 349 -8.11 -6.28 -9.54
C THR A 349 -6.93 -7.07 -8.99
N VAL A 350 -6.56 -8.16 -9.67
CA VAL A 350 -5.27 -8.83 -9.47
C VAL A 350 -4.20 -8.13 -10.30
N ARG A 351 -3.10 -7.73 -9.65
CA ARG A 351 -1.85 -7.31 -10.27
C ARG A 351 -0.81 -8.39 -10.05
N ALA A 352 -0.01 -8.68 -11.06
CA ALA A 352 0.98 -9.74 -11.01
C ALA A 352 2.16 -9.43 -11.93
N GLY A 353 3.36 -9.82 -11.51
CA GLY A 353 4.56 -9.64 -12.32
C GLY A 353 5.84 -9.76 -11.53
N GLU A 354 6.94 -9.29 -12.11
CA GLU A 354 8.19 -9.01 -11.40
C GLU A 354 8.29 -7.52 -11.08
N GLY A 355 8.80 -7.16 -9.91
CA GLY A 355 8.91 -5.77 -9.54
C GLY A 355 9.94 -5.55 -8.45
N ILE A 356 10.38 -4.29 -8.36
CA ILE A 356 11.20 -3.83 -7.24
C ILE A 356 10.27 -3.33 -6.15
N ASN A 357 10.32 -3.92 -4.97
CA ASN A 357 9.63 -3.39 -3.80
C ASN A 357 10.50 -2.33 -3.14
N MET A 358 10.19 -1.08 -3.43
CA MET A 358 10.85 0.11 -2.92
C MET A 358 9.85 1.29 -2.97
N SER A 359 9.93 2.21 -2.02
CA SER A 359 9.05 3.39 -1.99
C SER A 359 9.46 4.47 -2.99
N GLU A 360 8.49 5.31 -3.39
CA GLU A 360 8.77 6.44 -4.27
C GLU A 360 9.82 7.43 -3.71
N PRO A 361 9.79 7.82 -2.41
CA PRO A 361 10.82 8.70 -1.85
C PRO A 361 12.22 8.09 -1.89
N LEU A 362 12.35 6.78 -1.59
CA LEU A 362 13.63 6.08 -1.63
C LEU A 362 14.13 5.94 -3.08
N ALA A 363 13.22 5.68 -4.03
CA ALA A 363 13.56 5.62 -5.45
C ALA A 363 14.15 6.94 -5.95
N LYS A 364 13.50 8.06 -5.60
CA LYS A 364 13.96 9.41 -5.94
C LYS A 364 15.31 9.71 -5.31
N ALA A 365 15.48 9.43 -4.02
CA ALA A 365 16.74 9.63 -3.31
C ALA A 365 17.90 8.83 -3.93
N ILE A 366 17.68 7.56 -4.28
CA ILE A 366 18.72 6.74 -4.93
C ILE A 366 19.07 7.28 -6.33
N LYS A 367 18.07 7.67 -7.13
CA LYS A 367 18.31 8.28 -8.44
C LYS A 367 19.13 9.56 -8.32
N GLU A 368 18.86 10.38 -7.31
CA GLU A 368 19.60 11.62 -7.07
C GLU A 368 21.04 11.37 -6.63
N VAL A 369 21.27 10.41 -5.74
CA VAL A 369 22.59 10.13 -5.13
C VAL A 369 23.47 9.25 -6.01
N LEU A 370 22.94 8.13 -6.50
CA LEU A 370 23.70 7.15 -7.27
C LEU A 370 23.70 7.41 -8.78
N LYS A 371 22.87 8.35 -9.25
CA LYS A 371 22.65 8.62 -10.69
C LYS A 371 22.29 7.37 -11.49
N VAL A 372 21.73 6.36 -10.83
CA VAL A 372 21.20 5.14 -11.44
C VAL A 372 19.70 5.30 -11.57
N ASP A 373 19.17 5.13 -12.79
CA ASP A 373 17.73 5.01 -12.99
C ASP A 373 17.25 3.68 -12.43
N ILE A 374 16.38 3.74 -11.44
CA ILE A 374 15.70 2.55 -10.95
C ILE A 374 14.50 2.30 -11.86
N PRO A 375 14.40 1.12 -12.51
CA PRO A 375 13.27 0.82 -13.35
C PRO A 375 11.99 0.96 -12.56
N LYS A 376 11.02 1.69 -13.14
CA LYS A 376 9.68 1.75 -12.58
C LYS A 376 9.12 0.35 -12.55
N GLU A 377 8.35 0.05 -11.51
CA GLU A 377 7.61 -1.18 -11.40
C GLU A 377 6.82 -1.43 -12.69
N ALA A 378 7.16 -2.50 -13.40
CA ALA A 378 6.41 -2.94 -14.56
C ALA A 378 5.35 -3.91 -14.08
N ASP A 379 4.09 -3.47 -14.05
CA ASP A 379 2.99 -4.42 -13.98
C ASP A 379 3.02 -5.25 -15.27
N PHE A 380 3.39 -6.52 -15.14
CA PHE A 380 3.40 -7.40 -16.30
C PHE A 380 2.00 -7.83 -16.67
N LEU A 381 1.12 -8.04 -15.68
CA LEU A 381 -0.22 -8.54 -15.91
C LEU A 381 -1.24 -7.94 -14.91
N LYS A 382 -2.37 -7.49 -15.44
CA LYS A 382 -3.50 -6.95 -14.67
C LYS A 382 -4.80 -7.58 -15.15
N LYS A 383 -5.66 -8.02 -14.22
CA LYS A 383 -7.01 -8.50 -14.56
C LYS A 383 -8.01 -8.17 -13.47
N ASP A 384 -9.16 -7.64 -13.87
CA ASP A 384 -10.24 -7.32 -12.95
C ASP A 384 -10.89 -8.61 -12.43
N ILE A 385 -11.06 -8.67 -11.11
CA ILE A 385 -11.89 -9.66 -10.40
C ILE A 385 -13.35 -9.22 -10.48
N VAL A 386 -13.59 -7.93 -10.21
CA VAL A 386 -14.90 -7.29 -10.29
C VAL A 386 -14.73 -5.81 -10.61
N ASN A 387 -15.64 -5.28 -11.41
CA ASN A 387 -15.84 -3.86 -11.60
C ASN A 387 -17.34 -3.63 -11.62
N ARG A 388 -17.89 -3.18 -10.48
CA ARG A 388 -19.34 -3.06 -10.31
C ARG A 388 -19.71 -1.76 -9.61
N THR A 389 -20.58 -1.02 -10.27
CA THR A 389 -21.25 0.14 -9.71
C THR A 389 -22.71 -0.20 -9.45
N VAL A 390 -23.21 0.19 -8.28
CA VAL A 390 -24.62 0.07 -7.91
C VAL A 390 -25.08 1.46 -7.48
N VAL A 391 -26.27 1.84 -7.91
CA VAL A 391 -26.90 3.12 -7.59
C VAL A 391 -28.34 2.85 -7.14
N GLU A 392 -28.77 3.51 -6.07
CA GLU A 392 -30.12 3.40 -5.52
C GLU A 392 -30.75 4.78 -5.23
N PRO A 393 -32.00 5.04 -5.67
CA PRO A 393 -32.77 4.22 -6.60
C PRO A 393 -32.16 4.29 -8.00
N ASP A 394 -32.39 3.23 -8.78
CA ASP A 394 -31.83 3.06 -10.11
C ASP A 394 -32.58 3.89 -11.17
N VAL A 395 -32.42 5.21 -11.09
CA VAL A 395 -33.07 6.18 -11.98
C VAL A 395 -32.04 7.08 -12.66
N PRO A 396 -32.31 7.61 -13.87
CA PRO A 396 -31.35 8.46 -14.60
C PRO A 396 -30.77 9.61 -13.77
N LEU A 397 -31.60 10.23 -12.90
CA LEU A 397 -31.18 11.30 -12.01
C LEU A 397 -30.05 10.90 -11.05
N CYS A 398 -30.01 9.62 -10.63
CA CYS A 398 -28.98 9.12 -9.70
C CYS A 398 -27.79 8.48 -10.42
N ARG A 399 -27.93 8.14 -11.71
CA ARG A 399 -26.88 7.48 -12.50
C ARG A 399 -25.76 8.42 -12.96
N GLY A 400 -26.01 9.73 -12.93
CA GLY A 400 -25.01 10.82 -13.03
C GLY A 400 -24.01 10.68 -14.16
#